data_AF-A0A3P3R700-F1
#
_entry.id   AF-A0A3P3R700-F1
#
_cell.length_a   1.000
_cell.length_b   1.000
_cell.length_c   1.000
_cell.angle_alpha   90.00
_cell.angle_beta   90.00
_cell.angle_gamma   90.00
#
_symmetry.space_group_name_H-M   'P 1'
#
loop_
_entity.id
_entity.type
_entity.pdbx_description
1 polymer ?
#
loop_
_entity_poly.entity_id
_entity_poly.type
_entity_poly.pdbx_seq_one_letter_code
_entity_poly.pdbx_strand_id
1 'polypeptide(L)'
;MMLALMSLQRKTIRSIKSTSFRQNGMDRRQPSGGPDIQQYASLKQQVPDADAVVIVTTNRFTTHARDRATELNVKLVDGNELIALIDETDAYDLLETYLSTTETAASPSQIPSPDQQERSTYERVLETARGFSWRDISADVYLGFILIGTITWCIGLLFGIAGVNGGFIGRAAGVVAINSWIILPVALYYEAARLADATAWAPQGLLYAAGGGIPFVNAIVGGYYLYRRRQTCLAEENEELLVIERQDVAASREEDQQWR
;
A
#
# COMPACT_ATOMS: atom_id res chain seq x y z
N MET A 1 40.36 44.56 1.00
CA MET A 1 39.65 43.96 2.14
C MET A 1 38.29 43.32 1.78
N MET A 2 37.96 43.17 0.49
CA MET A 2 36.68 42.60 0.02
C MET A 2 36.83 41.19 -0.59
N LEU A 3 38.06 40.65 -0.64
CA LEU A 3 38.38 39.31 -1.15
C LEU A 3 38.43 38.23 -0.05
N ALA A 4 38.28 38.61 1.23
CA ALA A 4 38.29 37.66 2.35
C ALA A 4 36.89 37.10 2.71
N LEU A 5 35.80 37.67 2.18
CA LEU A 5 34.44 37.26 2.54
C LEU A 5 33.78 36.25 1.58
N MET A 6 34.38 35.98 0.42
CA MET A 6 33.86 34.95 -0.52
C MET A 6 34.46 33.55 -0.31
N SER A 7 35.35 33.38 0.68
CA SER A 7 35.99 32.09 0.99
C SER A 7 35.13 31.16 1.88
N LEU A 8 34.00 31.64 2.40
CA LEU A 8 33.21 30.92 3.41
C LEU A 8 31.94 30.18 2.91
N GLN A 9 31.73 30.07 1.60
CA GLN A 9 30.58 29.35 1.00
C GLN A 9 31.00 28.09 0.22
N ARG A 10 32.13 27.47 0.58
CA ARG A 10 32.50 26.12 0.14
C ARG A 10 32.82 25.24 1.35
N LYS A 11 31.85 25.05 2.23
CA LYS A 11 31.89 23.97 3.21
C LYS A 11 31.23 22.73 2.60
N THR A 12 31.97 22.15 1.64
CA THR A 12 32.23 20.72 1.53
C THR A 12 31.18 19.78 2.13
N ILE A 13 30.14 19.45 1.36
CA ILE A 13 29.47 18.15 1.47
C ILE A 13 30.42 17.15 0.81
N ARG A 14 31.25 16.49 1.61
CA ARG A 14 32.15 15.44 1.10
C ARG A 14 32.34 14.35 2.13
N SER A 15 31.34 13.48 2.24
CA SER A 15 31.52 12.06 2.57
C SER A 15 30.20 11.30 2.34
N ILE A 16 29.95 10.84 1.12
CA ILE A 16 29.04 9.71 0.89
C ILE A 16 29.96 8.49 0.80
N LYS A 17 30.32 7.92 1.96
CA LYS A 17 31.03 6.65 1.97
C LYS A 17 30.00 5.56 1.71
N SER A 18 29.95 5.09 0.46
CA SER A 18 29.20 3.89 0.07
C SER A 18 29.73 2.72 0.89
N THR A 19 29.06 2.45 2.00
CA THR A 19 29.35 1.31 2.85
C THR A 19 28.67 0.13 2.18
N SER A 20 29.46 -0.86 1.80
CA SER A 20 29.02 -2.07 1.13
C SER A 20 27.78 -2.62 1.81
N PHE A 21 26.67 -2.59 1.07
CA PHE A 21 25.38 -3.11 1.51
C PHE A 21 25.54 -4.61 1.68
N ARG A 22 25.79 -5.07 2.92
CA ARG A 22 25.70 -6.49 3.25
C ARG A 22 24.22 -6.83 3.24
N GLN A 23 23.71 -7.25 2.08
CA GLN A 23 22.43 -7.94 1.94
C GLN A 23 22.51 -9.26 2.73
N ASN A 24 22.46 -9.18 4.07
CA ASN A 24 21.86 -10.27 4.82
C ASN A 24 20.43 -10.34 4.32
N GLY A 25 20.01 -11.52 3.85
CA GLY A 25 18.70 -11.77 3.26
C GLY A 25 17.57 -11.38 4.20
N MET A 26 17.26 -10.09 4.25
CA MET A 26 16.02 -9.58 4.79
C MET A 26 14.95 -9.94 3.79
N ASP A 27 13.98 -10.72 4.26
CA ASP A 27 12.75 -11.03 3.56
C ASP A 27 12.14 -9.70 3.07
N ARG A 28 12.15 -9.45 1.75
CA ARG A 28 11.94 -8.14 1.12
C ARG A 28 10.52 -7.57 1.30
N ARG A 29 9.70 -8.17 2.16
CA ARG A 29 8.30 -7.77 2.40
C ARG A 29 7.99 -7.45 3.85
N GLN A 30 8.98 -7.48 4.75
CA GLN A 30 8.74 -7.01 6.10
C GLN A 30 8.96 -5.50 6.15
N PRO A 31 7.98 -4.71 6.63
CA PRO A 31 8.22 -3.33 7.02
C PRO A 31 9.40 -3.30 7.99
N SER A 32 10.38 -2.44 7.75
CA SER A 32 11.52 -2.26 8.65
C SER A 32 11.00 -1.91 10.05
N GLY A 33 11.42 -2.72 11.02
CA GLY A 33 10.93 -2.65 12.38
C GLY A 33 11.73 -1.66 13.22
N GLY A 34 11.18 -1.25 14.36
CA GLY A 34 11.88 -0.44 15.36
C GLY A 34 13.27 -0.97 15.80
N PRO A 35 13.52 -2.31 15.85
CA PRO A 35 14.87 -2.84 16.13
C PRO A 35 15.90 -2.51 15.06
N ASP A 36 15.52 -2.54 13.77
CA ASP A 36 16.43 -2.29 12.66
C ASP A 36 16.94 -0.85 12.70
N ILE A 37 16.06 0.10 13.00
CA ILE A 37 16.40 1.53 13.13
C ILE A 37 17.47 1.77 14.19
N GLN A 38 17.46 1.02 15.30
CA GLN A 38 18.48 1.14 16.35
C GLN A 38 19.84 0.64 15.87
N GLN A 39 19.86 -0.44 15.09
CA GLN A 39 21.08 -0.97 14.53
C GLN A 39 21.72 0.06 13.56
N TYR A 40 20.91 0.69 12.71
CA TYR A 40 21.38 1.72 11.79
C TYR A 40 21.80 3.02 12.49
N ALA A 41 21.10 3.42 13.55
CA ALA A 41 21.48 4.60 14.34
C ALA A 41 22.86 4.41 15.01
N SER A 42 23.24 3.19 15.35
CA SER A 42 24.57 2.90 15.92
C SER A 42 25.71 3.23 14.94
N LEU A 43 25.46 3.23 13.62
CA LEU A 43 26.46 3.59 12.61
C LEU A 43 26.92 5.04 12.74
N LYS A 44 26.06 5.93 13.24
CA LYS A 44 26.41 7.33 13.52
C LYS A 44 27.56 7.45 14.52
N GLN A 45 27.67 6.51 15.45
CA GLN A 45 28.75 6.49 16.44
C GLN A 45 30.01 5.82 15.92
N GLN A 46 29.88 4.95 14.90
CA GLN A 46 31.00 4.21 14.33
C GLN A 46 31.76 5.00 13.27
N VAL A 47 31.09 5.94 12.58
CA VAL A 47 31.69 6.79 11.56
C VAL A 47 32.03 8.15 12.18
N PRO A 48 33.31 8.50 12.34
CA PRO A 48 33.69 9.83 12.84
C PRO A 48 33.13 10.90 11.90
N ASP A 49 32.62 11.98 12.49
CA ASP A 49 32.04 13.15 11.82
C ASP A 49 30.71 12.91 11.05
N ALA A 50 29.97 11.83 11.35
CA ALA A 50 28.64 11.62 10.78
C ALA A 50 27.56 12.45 11.51
N ASP A 51 27.05 13.50 10.86
CA ASP A 51 26.01 14.37 11.43
C ASP A 51 24.59 13.78 11.37
N ALA A 52 24.30 12.99 10.34
CA ALA A 52 22.97 12.41 10.10
C ALA A 52 23.07 11.01 9.47
N VAL A 53 22.06 10.19 9.72
CA VAL A 53 21.86 8.90 9.05
C VAL A 53 20.57 8.98 8.25
N VAL A 54 20.62 8.60 6.98
CA VAL A 54 19.45 8.50 6.10
C VAL A 54 19.27 7.03 5.73
N ILE A 55 18.09 6.49 5.98
CA ILE A 55 17.74 5.11 5.60
C ILE A 55 16.76 5.18 4.44
N VAL A 56 17.15 4.59 3.31
CA VAL A 56 16.33 4.53 2.09
C VAL A 56 15.84 3.10 1.88
N THR A 57 14.55 2.91 1.61
CA THR A 57 13.96 1.62 1.29
C THR A 57 12.81 1.78 0.31
N THR A 58 12.55 0.76 -0.51
CA THR A 58 11.37 0.74 -1.40
C THR A 58 10.08 0.42 -0.64
N ASN A 59 10.18 -0.08 0.59
CA ASN A 59 9.04 -0.46 1.43
C ASN A 59 8.64 0.65 2.40
N ARG A 60 7.38 0.66 2.84
CA ARG A 60 6.93 1.58 3.89
C ARG A 60 7.50 1.23 5.27
N PHE A 61 7.86 2.25 6.03
CA PHE A 61 8.17 2.13 7.46
C PHE A 61 6.89 1.95 8.29
N THR A 62 7.01 1.26 9.43
CA THR A 62 5.93 1.19 10.44
C THR A 62 5.85 2.50 11.24
N THR A 63 4.72 2.76 11.91
CA THR A 63 4.58 3.93 12.81
C THR A 63 5.66 3.92 13.89
N HIS A 64 5.87 2.78 14.55
CA HIS A 64 6.92 2.63 15.56
C HIS A 64 8.33 2.88 15.02
N ALA A 65 8.62 2.52 13.76
CA ALA A 65 9.90 2.80 13.15
C ALA A 65 10.10 4.31 12.91
N ARG A 66 9.03 5.04 12.52
CA ARG A 66 9.07 6.50 12.37
C ARG A 66 9.30 7.20 13.71
N ASP A 67 8.55 6.82 14.74
CA ASP A 67 8.71 7.37 16.10
C ASP A 67 10.16 7.20 16.58
N ARG A 68 10.69 5.98 16.42
CA ARG A 68 12.06 5.64 16.80
C ARG A 68 13.11 6.41 16.01
N ALA A 69 12.86 6.65 14.71
CA ALA A 69 13.77 7.41 13.87
C ALA A 69 13.80 8.89 14.27
N THR A 70 12.66 9.47 14.65
CA THR A 70 12.59 10.84 15.19
C THR A 70 13.39 10.95 16.49
N GLU A 71 13.25 9.99 17.42
CA GLU A 71 14.05 9.96 18.66
C GLU A 71 15.55 9.91 18.40
N LEU A 72 15.96 9.16 17.38
CA LEU A 72 17.37 8.89 17.06
C LEU A 72 17.95 9.87 16.03
N ASN A 73 17.19 10.88 15.61
CA ASN A 73 17.55 11.82 14.54
C ASN A 73 18.03 11.12 13.25
N VAL A 74 17.27 10.12 12.83
CA VAL A 74 17.47 9.35 11.59
C VAL A 74 16.41 9.80 10.59
N LYS A 75 16.82 10.18 9.38
CA LYS A 75 15.87 10.50 8.30
C LYS A 75 15.48 9.22 7.59
N LEU A 76 14.19 8.98 7.49
CA LEU A 76 13.63 7.86 6.73
C LEU A 76 13.22 8.37 5.36
N VAL A 77 13.46 7.56 4.32
CA VAL A 77 12.98 7.78 2.96
C VAL A 77 12.41 6.46 2.46
N ASP A 78 11.09 6.36 2.40
CA ASP A 78 10.43 5.20 1.79
C ASP A 78 10.25 5.34 0.28
N GLY A 79 9.69 4.31 -0.38
CA GLY A 79 9.55 4.30 -1.84
C GLY A 79 8.70 5.45 -2.38
N ASN A 80 7.66 5.87 -1.65
CA ASN A 80 6.81 6.98 -2.07
C ASN A 80 7.53 8.31 -1.91
N GLU A 81 8.22 8.50 -0.76
CA GLU A 81 9.03 9.68 -0.50
C GLU A 81 10.20 9.80 -1.49
N LEU A 82 10.79 8.67 -1.90
CA LEU A 82 11.86 8.65 -2.90
C LEU A 82 11.36 9.13 -4.26
N ILE A 83 10.18 8.67 -4.70
CA ILE A 83 9.56 9.14 -5.95
C ILE A 83 9.28 10.65 -5.86
N ALA A 84 8.66 11.10 -4.77
CA ALA A 84 8.38 12.51 -4.57
C ALA A 84 9.66 13.38 -4.60
N LEU A 85 10.77 12.90 -4.03
CA LEU A 85 12.06 13.59 -4.08
C LEU A 85 12.63 13.65 -5.51
N ILE A 86 12.46 12.59 -6.30
CA ILE A 86 12.90 12.58 -7.71
C ILE A 86 12.08 13.61 -8.50
N ASP A 87 10.77 13.62 -8.32
CA ASP A 87 9.86 14.54 -9.01
C ASP A 87 10.15 16.00 -8.63
N GLU A 88 10.34 16.29 -7.34
CA GLU A 88 10.62 17.64 -6.83
C GLU A 88 11.97 18.18 -7.33
N THR A 89 12.97 17.30 -7.50
CA THR A 89 14.32 17.68 -7.91
C THR A 89 14.59 17.54 -9.40
N ASP A 90 13.59 17.09 -10.18
CA ASP A 90 13.71 16.77 -11.62
C ASP A 90 14.91 15.86 -11.92
N ALA A 91 15.19 14.90 -11.04
CA ALA A 91 16.40 14.06 -11.07
C ALA A 91 16.27 12.81 -11.96
N TYR A 92 15.44 12.87 -13.02
CA TYR A 92 15.18 11.74 -13.90
C TYR A 92 16.38 11.34 -14.76
N ASP A 93 17.23 12.30 -15.11
CA ASP A 93 18.49 12.10 -15.84
C ASP A 93 19.47 11.18 -15.09
N LEU A 94 19.53 11.31 -13.76
CA LEU A 94 20.34 10.44 -12.91
C LEU A 94 19.79 9.00 -12.90
N LEU A 95 18.46 8.84 -12.89
CA LEU A 95 17.83 7.52 -12.88
C LEU A 95 18.13 6.75 -14.17
N GLU A 96 18.07 7.41 -15.32
CA GLU A 96 18.39 6.82 -16.63
C GLU A 96 19.82 6.26 -16.68
N THR A 97 20.77 6.97 -16.06
CA THR A 97 22.18 6.55 -15.98
C THR A 97 22.36 5.23 -15.21
N TYR A 98 21.63 5.07 -14.09
CA TYR A 98 21.69 3.84 -13.29
C TYR A 98 20.96 2.66 -13.95
N LEU A 99 19.82 2.92 -14.59
CA LEU A 99 19.08 1.88 -15.31
C LEU A 99 19.90 1.32 -16.48
N SER A 100 20.57 2.18 -17.25
CA SER A 100 21.41 1.80 -18.40
C SER A 100 22.64 0.96 -18.00
N THR A 101 23.17 1.16 -16.79
CA THR A 101 24.37 0.43 -16.32
C THR A 101 24.06 -1.04 -15.95
N THR A 102 22.80 -1.35 -15.61
CA THR A 102 22.44 -2.67 -15.06
C THR A 102 22.27 -3.74 -16.15
N GLU A 103 21.99 -3.35 -17.39
CA GLU A 103 21.82 -4.28 -18.51
C GLU A 103 23.13 -4.93 -18.99
N THR A 104 24.29 -4.35 -18.65
CA THR A 104 25.59 -4.82 -19.18
C THR A 104 26.34 -5.80 -18.27
N ALA A 105 25.87 -6.05 -17.03
CA ALA A 105 26.62 -6.80 -16.01
C ALA A 105 26.06 -8.20 -15.66
N ALA A 106 25.39 -8.88 -16.60
CA ALA A 106 24.94 -10.26 -16.38
C ALA A 106 26.05 -11.29 -16.70
N SER A 107 26.75 -11.75 -15.65
CA SER A 107 27.05 -13.17 -15.35
C SER A 107 28.44 -13.37 -14.70
N PRO A 108 28.48 -13.85 -13.44
CA PRO A 108 29.26 -15.06 -13.19
C PRO A 108 28.44 -16.13 -12.45
N SER A 109 28.55 -17.34 -12.97
CA SER A 109 27.97 -18.61 -12.54
C SER A 109 28.10 -18.88 -11.03
N GLN A 110 26.99 -19.21 -10.38
CA GLN A 110 26.96 -19.75 -9.02
C GLN A 110 26.83 -21.28 -9.05
N ILE A 111 27.76 -21.96 -8.37
CA ILE A 111 27.71 -23.40 -8.07
C ILE A 111 26.71 -23.58 -6.91
N PRO A 112 25.65 -24.39 -7.03
CA PRO A 112 24.67 -24.55 -5.97
C PRO A 112 25.23 -25.40 -4.82
N SER A 113 25.05 -24.92 -3.59
CA SER A 113 25.41 -25.63 -2.36
C SER A 113 24.29 -26.62 -1.96
N PRO A 114 24.61 -27.81 -1.41
CA PRO A 114 23.61 -28.84 -1.07
C PRO A 114 22.52 -28.41 -0.07
N ASP A 115 22.77 -27.39 0.76
CA ASP A 115 21.78 -26.82 1.69
C ASP A 115 20.69 -25.97 1.00
N GLN A 116 20.84 -25.65 -0.28
CA GLN A 116 19.84 -24.87 -1.02
C GLN A 116 18.65 -25.72 -1.50
N GLN A 117 18.78 -27.04 -1.55
CA GLN A 117 17.77 -27.91 -2.16
C GLN A 117 16.54 -28.09 -1.24
N GLU A 118 16.73 -28.19 0.08
CA GLU A 118 15.61 -28.19 1.04
C GLU A 118 14.97 -26.81 1.19
N ARG A 119 15.76 -25.72 1.17
CA ARG A 119 15.24 -24.33 1.16
C ARG A 119 14.35 -24.05 -0.05
N SER A 120 14.70 -24.61 -1.22
CA SER A 120 13.95 -24.39 -2.48
C SER A 120 12.52 -24.94 -2.50
N THR A 121 12.22 -25.92 -1.64
CA THR A 121 10.88 -26.52 -1.58
C THR A 121 9.96 -25.66 -0.71
N TYR A 122 10.45 -25.20 0.44
CA TYR A 122 9.73 -24.25 1.28
C TYR A 122 9.59 -22.87 0.61
N GLU A 123 10.62 -22.39 -0.09
CA GLU A 123 10.52 -21.17 -0.89
C GLU A 123 9.51 -21.30 -2.02
N ARG A 124 9.44 -22.40 -2.77
CA ARG A 124 8.41 -22.56 -3.83
C ARG A 124 6.98 -22.58 -3.30
N VAL A 125 6.74 -23.23 -2.16
CA VAL A 125 5.42 -23.23 -1.51
C VAL A 125 5.08 -21.83 -0.98
N LEU A 126 6.04 -21.14 -0.36
CA LEU A 126 5.87 -19.76 0.11
C LEU A 126 5.76 -18.77 -1.04
N GLU A 127 6.41 -18.97 -2.18
CA GLU A 127 6.36 -18.11 -3.36
C GLU A 127 5.00 -18.24 -4.06
N THR A 128 4.44 -19.46 -4.09
CA THR A 128 3.06 -19.71 -4.55
C THR A 128 2.03 -19.04 -3.62
N ALA A 129 2.28 -19.03 -2.30
CA ALA A 129 1.40 -18.36 -1.34
C ALA A 129 1.61 -16.83 -1.25
N ARG A 130 2.83 -16.33 -1.53
CA ARG A 130 3.22 -14.91 -1.48
C ARG A 130 2.95 -14.16 -2.79
N GLY A 131 2.67 -14.85 -3.90
CA GLY A 131 2.17 -14.20 -5.13
C GLY A 131 0.79 -13.55 -4.96
N PHE A 132 0.02 -13.99 -3.96
CA PHE A 132 -1.29 -13.44 -3.64
C PHE A 132 -1.20 -12.41 -2.50
N SER A 133 -0.75 -11.21 -2.82
CA SER A 133 -0.84 -10.08 -1.90
C SER A 133 -2.27 -9.53 -1.94
N TRP A 134 -3.01 -9.71 -0.84
CA TRP A 134 -4.35 -9.13 -0.67
C TRP A 134 -4.36 -7.59 -0.81
N ARG A 135 -3.20 -6.92 -0.76
CA ARG A 135 -3.05 -5.47 -0.95
C ARG A 135 -2.97 -5.06 -2.42
N ASP A 136 -2.54 -5.95 -3.31
CA ASP A 136 -2.38 -5.65 -4.75
C ASP A 136 -3.68 -5.91 -5.54
N ILE A 137 -4.69 -6.47 -4.87
CA ILE A 137 -6.02 -6.60 -5.40
C ILE A 137 -6.63 -5.20 -5.52
N SER A 138 -6.92 -4.79 -6.76
CA SER A 138 -7.55 -3.49 -7.03
C SER A 138 -8.89 -3.38 -6.30
N ALA A 139 -9.30 -2.16 -5.98
CA ALA A 139 -10.59 -1.92 -5.33
C ALA A 139 -11.75 -2.53 -6.14
N ASP A 140 -11.62 -2.52 -7.48
CA ASP A 140 -12.60 -3.10 -8.40
C ASP A 140 -12.74 -4.62 -8.24
N VAL A 141 -11.64 -5.32 -7.95
CA VAL A 141 -11.68 -6.77 -7.76
C VAL A 141 -12.34 -7.13 -6.43
N TYR A 142 -12.11 -6.36 -5.35
CA TYR A 142 -12.83 -6.55 -4.08
C TYR A 142 -14.33 -6.29 -4.24
N LEU A 143 -14.69 -5.22 -4.94
CA LEU A 143 -16.08 -4.93 -5.27
C LEU A 143 -16.70 -6.07 -6.07
N GLY A 144 -15.96 -6.62 -7.04
CA GLY A 144 -16.35 -7.80 -7.80
C GLY A 144 -16.62 -9.02 -6.92
N PHE A 145 -15.73 -9.32 -5.96
CA PHE A 145 -15.93 -10.42 -5.02
C PHE A 145 -17.16 -10.23 -4.12
N ILE A 146 -17.39 -9.02 -3.62
CA ILE A 146 -18.58 -8.72 -2.80
C ILE A 146 -19.85 -8.88 -3.64
N LEU A 147 -19.86 -8.37 -4.89
CA LEU A 147 -21.00 -8.44 -5.78
C LEU A 147 -21.31 -9.89 -6.20
N ILE A 148 -20.29 -10.63 -6.66
CA ILE A 148 -20.40 -12.05 -7.01
C ILE A 148 -20.86 -12.84 -5.78
N GLY A 149 -20.21 -12.65 -4.63
CA GLY A 149 -20.57 -13.32 -3.39
C GLY A 149 -22.02 -13.07 -2.99
N THR A 150 -22.49 -11.82 -3.09
CA THR A 150 -23.87 -11.44 -2.77
C THR A 150 -24.88 -12.08 -3.73
N ILE A 151 -24.63 -12.00 -5.05
CA ILE A 151 -25.51 -12.60 -6.08
C ILE A 151 -25.58 -14.12 -5.90
N THR A 152 -24.43 -14.75 -5.78
CA THR A 152 -24.30 -16.19 -5.56
C THR A 152 -25.04 -16.64 -4.29
N TRP A 153 -24.97 -15.86 -3.21
CA TRP A 153 -25.68 -16.15 -1.98
C TRP A 153 -27.20 -16.01 -2.15
N CYS A 154 -27.68 -14.95 -2.82
CA CYS A 154 -29.11 -14.77 -3.13
C CYS A 154 -29.67 -15.92 -3.99
N ILE A 155 -28.91 -16.36 -5.01
CA ILE A 155 -29.25 -17.52 -5.85
C ILE A 155 -29.29 -18.78 -4.98
N GLY A 156 -28.25 -19.03 -4.19
CA GLY A 156 -28.18 -20.18 -3.29
C GLY A 156 -29.35 -20.23 -2.30
N LEU A 157 -29.79 -19.09 -1.79
CA LEU A 157 -30.94 -19.01 -0.88
C LEU A 157 -32.26 -19.29 -1.60
N LEU A 158 -32.47 -18.70 -2.78
CA LEU A 158 -33.66 -18.93 -3.60
C LEU A 158 -33.82 -20.41 -3.98
N PHE A 159 -32.74 -21.07 -4.40
CA PHE A 159 -32.79 -22.47 -4.84
C PHE A 159 -32.61 -23.49 -3.70
N GLY A 160 -31.90 -23.12 -2.62
CA GLY A 160 -31.63 -23.99 -1.47
C GLY A 160 -32.83 -24.12 -0.54
N ILE A 161 -33.57 -23.04 -0.28
CA ILE A 161 -34.78 -23.07 0.56
C ILE A 161 -35.96 -23.70 -0.20
N ALA A 162 -36.01 -23.54 -1.51
CA ALA A 162 -37.07 -24.12 -2.36
C ALA A 162 -36.98 -25.65 -2.52
N GLY A 163 -35.99 -26.31 -1.91
CA GLY A 163 -35.93 -27.78 -1.86
C GLY A 163 -35.75 -28.41 -3.24
N VAL A 164 -34.85 -27.86 -4.07
CA VAL A 164 -34.52 -28.48 -5.37
C VAL A 164 -33.81 -29.81 -5.10
N ASN A 165 -34.62 -30.88 -5.13
CA ASN A 165 -34.31 -32.29 -4.93
C ASN A 165 -32.85 -32.68 -5.18
N GLY A 166 -32.04 -32.76 -4.11
CA GLY A 166 -30.85 -33.62 -3.88
C GLY A 166 -29.76 -33.80 -4.95
N GLY A 167 -29.91 -33.18 -6.12
CA GLY A 167 -29.06 -33.40 -7.29
C GLY A 167 -27.72 -32.71 -7.16
N PHE A 168 -26.85 -32.95 -8.14
CA PHE A 168 -25.53 -32.35 -8.22
C PHE A 168 -25.56 -30.80 -8.08
N ILE A 169 -26.56 -30.15 -8.69
CA ILE A 169 -26.74 -28.69 -8.64
C ILE A 169 -27.00 -28.20 -7.22
N GLY A 170 -27.85 -28.90 -6.45
CA GLY A 170 -28.14 -28.54 -5.06
C GLY A 170 -26.91 -28.68 -4.15
N ARG A 171 -26.11 -29.72 -4.36
CA ARG A 171 -24.84 -29.93 -3.62
C ARG A 171 -23.80 -28.86 -3.96
N ALA A 172 -23.63 -28.52 -5.23
CA ALA A 172 -22.72 -27.47 -5.67
C ALA A 172 -23.15 -26.10 -5.10
N ALA A 173 -24.44 -25.78 -5.15
CA ALA A 173 -24.98 -24.54 -4.59
C ALA A 173 -24.73 -24.43 -3.07
N GLY A 174 -24.88 -25.52 -2.32
CA GLY A 174 -24.57 -25.56 -0.89
C GLY A 174 -23.10 -25.29 -0.59
N VAL A 175 -22.17 -25.92 -1.31
CA VAL A 175 -20.73 -25.69 -1.14
C VAL A 175 -20.37 -24.24 -1.45
N VAL A 176 -20.91 -23.70 -2.53
CA VAL A 176 -20.65 -22.32 -2.93
C VAL A 176 -21.23 -21.33 -1.90
N ALA A 177 -22.42 -21.59 -1.34
CA ALA A 177 -23.01 -20.77 -0.30
C ALA A 177 -22.20 -20.78 1.01
N ILE A 178 -21.62 -21.92 1.39
CA ILE A 178 -20.75 -22.02 2.57
C ILE A 178 -19.44 -21.25 2.33
N ASN A 179 -18.85 -21.37 1.14
CA ASN A 179 -17.63 -20.65 0.81
C ASN A 179 -17.87 -19.13 0.78
N SER A 180 -18.97 -18.68 0.17
CA SER A 180 -19.30 -17.25 0.14
C SER A 180 -19.58 -16.68 1.53
N TRP A 181 -20.14 -17.49 2.44
CA TRP A 181 -20.35 -17.09 3.83
C TRP A 181 -19.05 -16.81 4.59
N ILE A 182 -17.95 -17.48 4.27
CA ILE A 182 -16.63 -17.22 4.89
C ILE A 182 -15.92 -16.06 4.18
N ILE A 183 -16.00 -16.00 2.85
CA ILE A 183 -15.26 -15.02 2.06
C ILE A 183 -15.83 -13.60 2.25
N LEU A 184 -17.15 -13.45 2.30
CA LEU A 184 -17.80 -12.12 2.32
C LEU A 184 -17.49 -11.31 3.59
N PRO A 185 -17.55 -11.86 4.82
CA PRO A 185 -17.15 -11.14 6.04
C PRO A 185 -15.69 -10.69 6.03
N VAL A 186 -14.81 -11.55 5.52
CA VAL A 186 -13.38 -11.23 5.39
C VAL A 186 -13.17 -10.11 4.39
N ALA A 187 -13.83 -10.17 3.23
CA ALA A 187 -13.78 -9.12 2.22
C ALA A 187 -14.31 -7.78 2.75
N LEU A 188 -15.45 -7.78 3.46
CA LEU A 188 -16.00 -6.58 4.10
C LEU A 188 -15.06 -5.98 5.13
N TYR A 189 -14.39 -6.81 5.95
CA TYR A 189 -13.43 -6.35 6.94
C TYR A 189 -12.25 -5.62 6.29
N TYR A 190 -11.61 -6.24 5.29
CA TYR A 190 -10.44 -5.67 4.62
C TYR A 190 -10.79 -4.41 3.83
N GLU A 191 -11.93 -4.40 3.14
CA GLU A 191 -12.36 -3.22 2.39
C GLU A 191 -12.72 -2.05 3.32
N ALA A 192 -13.36 -2.33 4.45
CA ALA A 192 -13.64 -1.31 5.47
C ALA A 192 -12.36 -0.73 6.08
N ALA A 193 -11.36 -1.58 6.37
CA ALA A 193 -10.06 -1.11 6.87
C ALA A 193 -9.34 -0.23 5.83
N ARG A 194 -9.40 -0.60 4.55
CA ARG A 194 -8.81 0.18 3.46
C ARG A 194 -9.51 1.53 3.26
N LEU A 195 -10.84 1.57 3.34
CA LEU A 195 -11.63 2.80 3.16
C LEU A 195 -11.48 3.78 4.31
N ALA A 196 -11.25 3.28 5.53
CA ALA A 196 -11.01 4.13 6.69
C ALA A 196 -9.77 5.01 6.53
N ASP A 197 -8.79 4.58 5.73
CA ASP A 197 -7.58 5.36 5.43
C ASP A 197 -7.76 6.31 4.24
N ALA A 198 -8.72 6.03 3.35
CA ALA A 198 -8.86 6.72 2.06
C ALA A 198 -9.99 7.76 2.02
N THR A 199 -11.00 7.63 2.87
CA THR A 199 -12.21 8.45 2.81
C THR A 199 -12.59 8.99 4.18
N ALA A 200 -13.36 10.08 4.23
CA ALA A 200 -13.92 10.60 5.49
C ALA A 200 -14.91 9.62 6.15
N TRP A 201 -15.43 8.66 5.39
CA TRP A 201 -16.25 7.58 5.92
C TRP A 201 -15.35 6.51 6.56
N ALA A 202 -15.35 6.44 7.88
CA ALA A 202 -14.66 5.40 8.65
C ALA A 202 -15.63 4.27 9.06
N PRO A 203 -15.92 3.28 8.17
CA PRO A 203 -16.79 2.16 8.53
C PRO A 203 -16.17 1.35 9.67
N GLN A 204 -17.00 0.97 10.64
CA GLN A 204 -16.60 0.04 11.69
C GLN A 204 -16.46 -1.37 11.09
N GLY A 205 -15.28 -1.69 10.54
CA GLY A 205 -15.05 -2.93 9.79
C GLY A 205 -15.42 -4.20 10.56
N LEU A 206 -15.19 -4.21 11.88
CA LEU A 206 -15.57 -5.33 12.74
C LEU A 206 -17.10 -5.52 12.83
N LEU A 207 -17.88 -4.43 12.83
CA LEU A 207 -19.34 -4.50 12.87
C LEU A 207 -19.90 -5.08 11.56
N TYR A 208 -19.37 -4.66 10.41
CA TYR A 208 -19.75 -5.19 9.11
C TYR A 208 -19.35 -6.66 8.95
N ALA A 209 -18.15 -7.04 9.42
CA ALA A 209 -17.71 -8.43 9.41
C ALA A 209 -18.57 -9.32 10.33
N ALA A 210 -18.87 -8.85 11.55
CA ALA A 210 -19.72 -9.57 12.49
C ALA A 210 -21.16 -9.74 11.94
N GLY A 211 -21.73 -8.69 11.35
CA GLY A 211 -23.03 -8.75 10.68
C GLY A 211 -23.02 -9.68 9.46
N GLY A 212 -21.94 -9.68 8.68
CA GLY A 212 -21.73 -10.61 7.55
C GLY A 212 -21.61 -12.07 8.00
N GLY A 213 -21.10 -12.31 9.21
CA GLY A 213 -20.97 -13.64 9.78
C GLY A 213 -22.31 -14.32 10.11
N ILE A 214 -23.43 -13.60 10.11
CA ILE A 214 -24.75 -14.19 10.34
C ILE A 214 -25.39 -14.48 8.97
N PRO A 215 -25.65 -15.76 8.60
CA PRO A 215 -26.08 -16.12 7.26
C PRO A 215 -27.22 -15.25 6.71
N PHE A 216 -28.35 -15.15 7.40
CA PHE A 216 -29.52 -14.39 6.94
C PHE A 216 -29.34 -12.88 6.90
N VAL A 217 -28.37 -12.35 7.65
CA VAL A 217 -28.11 -10.91 7.74
C VAL A 217 -27.03 -10.49 6.74
N ASN A 218 -26.22 -11.43 6.26
CA ASN A 218 -25.06 -11.19 5.41
C ASN A 218 -25.41 -10.40 4.13
N ALA A 219 -26.43 -10.83 3.39
CA ALA A 219 -26.85 -10.15 2.16
C ALA A 219 -27.36 -8.72 2.42
N ILE A 220 -28.06 -8.51 3.53
CA ILE A 220 -28.57 -7.19 3.93
C ILE A 220 -27.39 -6.27 4.30
N VAL A 221 -26.43 -6.79 5.06
CA VAL A 221 -25.22 -6.04 5.47
C VAL A 221 -24.35 -5.70 4.26
N GLY A 222 -24.11 -6.66 3.36
CA GLY A 222 -23.38 -6.42 2.12
C GLY A 222 -24.07 -5.40 1.22
N GLY A 223 -25.39 -5.51 1.03
CA GLY A 223 -26.18 -4.54 0.26
C GLY A 223 -26.17 -3.14 0.87
N TYR A 224 -26.37 -3.03 2.18
CA TYR A 224 -26.32 -1.76 2.90
C TYR A 224 -24.92 -1.13 2.84
N TYR A 225 -23.87 -1.94 2.97
CA TYR A 225 -22.49 -1.49 2.83
C TYR A 225 -22.22 -0.89 1.44
N LEU A 226 -22.61 -1.59 0.37
CA LEU A 226 -22.47 -1.10 -1.01
C LEU A 226 -23.28 0.18 -1.25
N TYR A 227 -24.50 0.26 -0.72
CA TYR A 227 -25.32 1.46 -0.79
C TYR A 227 -24.64 2.65 -0.11
N ARG A 228 -24.15 2.48 1.12
CA ARG A 228 -23.43 3.54 1.86
C ARG A 228 -22.18 3.99 1.14
N ARG A 229 -21.39 3.05 0.61
CA ARG A 229 -20.19 3.38 -0.19
C ARG A 229 -20.53 4.25 -1.39
N ARG A 230 -21.58 3.90 -2.14
CA ARG A 230 -22.03 4.68 -3.31
C ARG A 230 -22.43 6.11 -2.93
N GLN A 231 -23.12 6.27 -1.80
CA GLN A 231 -23.51 7.61 -1.30
C GLN A 231 -22.30 8.48 -0.98
N THR A 232 -21.22 7.91 -0.43
CA THR A 232 -19.99 8.66 -0.14
C THR A 232 -19.32 9.16 -1.43
N CYS A 233 -19.20 8.30 -2.46
CA CYS A 233 -18.63 8.73 -3.74
C CYS A 233 -19.44 9.84 -4.41
N LEU A 234 -20.78 9.77 -4.36
CA LEU A 234 -21.64 10.81 -4.90
C LEU A 234 -21.52 12.13 -4.11
N ALA A 235 -21.25 12.08 -2.82
CA ALA A 235 -21.04 13.27 -2.00
C ALA A 235 -19.73 13.99 -2.38
N GLU A 236 -18.64 13.23 -2.56
CA GLU A 236 -17.34 13.76 -2.99
C GLU A 236 -17.43 14.39 -4.39
N GLU A 237 -18.07 13.72 -5.36
CA GLU A 237 -18.29 14.24 -6.72
C GLU A 237 -19.10 15.56 -6.71
N ASN A 238 -20.15 15.62 -5.90
CA ASN A 238 -20.96 16.85 -5.77
C ASN A 238 -20.18 17.99 -5.12
N GLU A 239 -19.29 17.70 -4.16
CA GLU A 239 -18.47 18.72 -3.52
C GLU A 239 -17.45 19.33 -4.51
N GLU A 240 -16.83 18.50 -5.36
CA GLU A 240 -15.93 18.96 -6.42
C GLU A 240 -16.66 19.85 -7.43
N LEU A 241 -17.87 19.48 -7.86
CA LEU A 241 -18.68 20.29 -8.77
C LEU A 241 -19.01 21.66 -8.17
N LEU A 242 -19.34 21.72 -6.87
CA LEU A 242 -19.60 22.97 -6.17
C LEU A 242 -18.34 23.83 -5.97
N VAL A 243 -17.15 23.23 -5.93
CA VAL A 243 -15.88 23.99 -5.89
C VAL A 243 -15.62 24.62 -7.26
N ILE A 244 -15.80 23.86 -8.35
CA ILE A 244 -15.62 24.35 -9.73
C ILE A 244 -16.61 25.49 -10.01
N GLU A 245 -17.89 25.31 -9.71
CA GLU A 245 -18.90 26.35 -9.92
C GLU A 245 -18.57 27.64 -9.15
N ARG A 246 -18.06 27.52 -7.90
CA ARG A 246 -17.62 28.69 -7.11
C ARG A 246 -16.39 29.37 -7.71
N GLN A 247 -15.46 28.63 -8.29
CA GLN A 247 -14.29 29.20 -8.96
C GLN A 247 -14.67 29.93 -10.25
N ASP A 248 -15.57 29.38 -11.06
CA ASP A 248 -16.06 30.01 -12.29
C ASP A 248 -16.83 31.31 -11.99
N VAL A 249 -17.70 31.29 -10.97
CA VAL A 249 -18.42 32.49 -10.52
C VAL A 249 -17.47 33.56 -9.98
N ALA A 250 -16.38 33.16 -9.30
CA ALA A 250 -15.37 34.10 -8.83
C ALA A 250 -14.60 34.72 -10.01
N ALA A 251 -14.17 33.91 -10.97
CA ALA A 251 -13.46 34.38 -12.16
C ALA A 251 -14.31 35.36 -13.00
N SER A 252 -15.59 35.06 -13.20
CA SER A 252 -16.52 35.95 -13.93
C SER A 252 -16.71 37.30 -13.21
N ARG A 253 -16.70 37.34 -11.87
CA ARG A 253 -16.79 38.59 -11.11
C ARG A 253 -15.54 39.46 -11.22
N GLU A 254 -14.36 38.86 -11.35
CA GLU A 254 -13.11 39.60 -11.53
C GLU A 254 -13.04 40.25 -12.92
N GLU A 255 -13.50 39.54 -13.96
CA GLU A 255 -13.59 40.09 -15.32
C GLU A 255 -14.53 41.31 -15.37
N ASP A 256 -15.70 41.23 -14.73
CA ASP A 256 -16.65 42.35 -14.63
C ASP A 256 -16.08 43.58 -13.90
N GLN A 257 -15.13 43.38 -12.97
CA GLN A 257 -14.47 44.49 -12.28
C GLN A 257 -13.39 45.15 -13.13
N GLN A 258 -12.71 44.40 -14.01
CA GLN A 258 -11.66 44.93 -14.88
C GLN A 258 -12.20 45.89 -15.96
N TRP A 259 -13.47 45.77 -16.33
CA TRP A 259 -14.13 46.63 -17.32
C TRP A 259 -14.75 47.92 -16.74
N ARG A 260 -14.62 48.16 -15.43
CA ARG A 260 -15.11 49.38 -14.76
C ARG A 260 -13.98 50.35 -14.43
#